data_AF-A0A7S1LK52-F1
#
_entry.id   AF-A0A7S1LK52-F1
#
_cell.length_a   1.000
_cell.length_b   1.000
_cell.length_c   1.000
_cell.angle_alpha   90.00
_cell.angle_beta   90.00
_cell.angle_gamma   90.00
#
_symmetry.space_group_name_H-M   'P 1'
#
loop_
_entity.id
_entity.type
_entity.pdbx_description
1 polymer ?
#
loop_
_entity_poly.entity_id
_entity_poly.type
_entity_poly.pdbx_seq_one_letter_code
_entity_poly.pdbx_strand_id
1 'polypeptide(L)'
;DEAIPAKDVLDDDFDVLNLEHDDDDPERVEEQEENERKLEARYKKLREEKGLDNEDTLQTFFALFDNCIQLYRLNKLSDYLDEVLPVCRKRNDKYKLKAVQAVAFVKWKQSKFREALPLFHEMEEILGKGAALCENIAHTYNSMGNYEKAEDYFRQSLRFIEQEHGSNQGNRGGVLLGLGLVRDRLGKHREALPVVKKAYDFYKERANR
;
A
#
# COMPACT_ATOMS: atom_id res chain seq x y z
N ASP A 1 -26.32 5.88 -1.72
CA ASP A 1 -25.06 5.57 -2.41
C ASP A 1 -24.08 6.70 -2.20
N GLU A 2 -23.49 6.76 -1.01
CA GLU A 2 -22.40 7.68 -0.72
C GLU A 2 -21.10 6.97 -1.11
N ALA A 3 -20.44 7.45 -2.16
CA ALA A 3 -19.10 7.01 -2.50
C ALA A 3 -18.17 7.29 -1.32
N ILE A 4 -17.43 6.27 -0.88
CA ILE A 4 -16.44 6.40 0.18
C ILE A 4 -15.37 7.38 -0.34
N PRO A 5 -15.15 8.52 0.33
CA PRO A 5 -14.18 9.51 -0.15
C PRO A 5 -12.79 8.87 -0.21
N ALA A 6 -12.18 8.87 -1.39
CA ALA A 6 -10.88 8.27 -1.67
C ALA A 6 -9.74 8.76 -0.74
N LYS A 7 -9.93 9.92 -0.09
CA LYS A 7 -8.95 10.54 0.80
C LYS A 7 -8.71 9.76 2.10
N ASP A 8 -9.73 9.09 2.66
CA ASP A 8 -9.63 8.53 4.02
C ASP A 8 -9.12 7.07 4.03
N VAL A 9 -8.78 6.49 2.87
CA VAL A 9 -8.38 5.07 2.75
C VAL A 9 -6.95 4.90 2.18
N LEU A 10 -6.42 5.95 1.55
CA LEU A 10 -5.09 5.93 0.91
C LEU A 10 -4.04 6.76 1.66
N ASP A 11 -4.41 7.50 2.71
CA ASP A 11 -3.50 8.33 3.52
C ASP A 11 -2.52 7.53 4.39
N ASP A 12 -2.65 6.20 4.43
CA ASP A 12 -1.51 5.35 4.78
C ASP A 12 -0.57 5.33 3.59
N ASP A 13 0.19 6.42 3.46
CA ASP A 13 1.35 6.54 2.58
C ASP A 13 2.11 5.21 2.64
N PHE A 14 2.01 4.42 1.57
CA PHE A 14 2.91 3.30 1.30
C PHE A 14 4.28 3.87 0.98
N ASP A 15 4.88 4.53 1.97
CA ASP A 15 6.18 5.12 1.87
C ASP A 15 7.18 3.95 1.89
N VAL A 16 7.49 3.45 0.70
CA VAL A 16 8.47 2.39 0.46
C VAL A 16 9.86 2.79 0.99
N LEU A 17 10.04 4.05 1.41
CA LEU A 17 11.28 4.63 1.88
C LEU A 17 11.27 5.06 3.36
N ASN A 18 10.17 4.88 4.11
CA ASN A 18 10.10 5.29 5.52
C ASN A 18 10.01 4.07 6.46
N LEU A 19 10.99 3.17 6.33
CA LEU A 19 11.28 2.10 7.30
C LEU A 19 12.27 2.57 8.39
N GLU A 20 12.36 3.87 8.66
CA GLU A 20 12.89 4.34 9.94
C GLU A 20 11.79 4.15 11.00
N HIS A 21 11.48 2.90 11.30
CA HIS A 21 10.96 2.55 12.61
C HIS A 21 12.16 1.96 13.34
N ASP A 22 12.56 2.59 14.44
CA ASP A 22 13.46 2.01 15.43
C ASP A 22 12.80 0.75 16.02
N ASP A 23 12.76 -0.32 15.23
CA ASP A 23 12.17 -1.63 15.56
C ASP A 23 13.16 -2.49 16.37
N ASP A 24 14.33 -1.95 16.74
CA ASP A 24 15.39 -2.62 17.49
C ASP A 24 15.25 -2.49 19.02
N ASP A 25 14.17 -1.90 19.54
CA ASP A 25 13.86 -1.88 20.98
C ASP A 25 13.17 -3.20 21.41
N PRO A 26 13.85 -4.08 22.18
CA PRO A 26 13.31 -5.37 22.56
C PRO A 26 12.04 -5.29 23.42
N GLU A 27 11.89 -4.23 24.25
CA GLU A 27 10.70 -4.06 25.10
C GLU A 27 9.47 -3.74 24.24
N ARG A 28 9.66 -2.98 23.15
CA ARG A 28 8.61 -2.65 22.20
C ARG A 28 8.14 -3.88 21.40
N VAL A 29 9.07 -4.77 21.05
CA VAL A 29 8.74 -6.02 20.36
C VAL A 29 7.93 -6.96 21.24
N GLU A 30 8.31 -7.12 22.52
CA GLU A 30 7.55 -7.95 23.47
C GLU A 30 6.12 -7.43 23.68
N GLU A 31 5.95 -6.11 23.79
CA GLU A 31 4.62 -5.48 23.87
C GLU A 31 3.80 -5.74 22.60
N GLN A 32 4.41 -5.60 21.42
CA GLN A 32 3.75 -5.87 20.14
C GLN A 32 3.33 -7.35 20.01
N GLU A 33 4.15 -8.30 20.45
CA GLU A 33 3.82 -9.73 20.44
C GLU A 33 2.74 -10.09 21.46
N GLU A 34 2.70 -9.43 22.62
CA GLU A 34 1.59 -9.58 23.56
C GLU A 34 0.29 -9.00 22.98
N ASN A 35 0.36 -7.85 22.32
CA ASN A 35 -0.78 -7.24 21.64
C ASN A 35 -1.28 -8.15 20.50
N GLU A 36 -0.38 -8.75 19.72
CA GLU A 36 -0.70 -9.73 18.68
C GLU A 36 -1.53 -10.87 19.26
N ARG A 37 -1.06 -11.47 20.37
CA ARG A 37 -1.74 -12.59 21.05
C ARG A 37 -3.13 -12.21 21.55
N LYS A 38 -3.28 -11.01 22.15
CA LYS A 38 -4.57 -10.50 22.64
C LYS A 38 -5.56 -10.26 21.50
N LEU A 39 -5.12 -9.59 20.43
CA LEU A 39 -5.93 -9.30 19.26
C LEU A 39 -6.34 -10.58 18.54
N GLU A 40 -5.42 -11.54 18.40
CA GLU A 40 -5.69 -12.83 17.76
C GLU A 40 -6.71 -13.66 18.56
N ALA A 41 -6.57 -13.74 19.88
CA ALA A 41 -7.53 -14.43 20.73
C ALA A 41 -8.92 -13.79 20.63
N ARG A 42 -8.99 -12.44 20.65
CA ARG A 42 -10.24 -11.70 20.49
C ARG A 42 -10.87 -11.92 19.11
N TYR A 43 -10.06 -11.88 18.05
CA TYR A 43 -10.51 -12.12 16.68
C TYR A 43 -11.11 -13.53 16.54
N LYS A 44 -10.41 -14.57 17.01
CA LYS A 44 -10.89 -15.96 16.97
C LYS A 44 -12.21 -16.12 17.71
N LYS A 45 -12.31 -15.56 18.93
CA LYS A 45 -13.54 -15.58 19.72
C LYS A 45 -14.71 -14.89 18.99
N LEU A 46 -14.52 -13.66 18.49
CA LEU A 46 -15.57 -12.92 17.79
C LEU A 46 -15.99 -13.62 16.49
N ARG A 47 -15.03 -14.22 15.77
CA ARG A 47 -15.30 -15.01 14.57
C ARG A 47 -16.19 -16.20 14.87
N GLU A 48 -15.98 -16.91 15.98
CA GLU A 48 -16.81 -18.04 16.41
C GLU A 48 -18.21 -17.59 16.87
N GLU A 49 -18.29 -16.51 17.66
CA GLU A 49 -19.54 -16.03 18.26
C GLU A 49 -20.45 -15.28 17.28
N LYS A 50 -19.87 -14.47 16.39
CA LYS A 50 -20.60 -13.51 15.54
C LYS A 50 -20.41 -13.77 14.05
N GLY A 51 -19.48 -14.63 13.67
CA GLY A 51 -19.11 -14.86 12.28
C GLY A 51 -18.10 -13.84 11.73
N LEU A 52 -17.55 -14.15 10.56
CA LEU A 52 -16.49 -13.36 9.92
C LEU A 52 -17.03 -12.07 9.27
N ASP A 53 -18.30 -12.05 8.85
CA ASP A 53 -18.94 -10.89 8.22
C ASP A 53 -19.42 -9.84 9.24
N ASN A 54 -19.23 -10.09 10.53
CA ASN A 54 -19.59 -9.13 11.57
C ASN A 54 -18.61 -7.96 11.63
N GLU A 55 -19.11 -6.74 11.80
CA GLU A 55 -18.27 -5.54 11.83
C GLU A 55 -17.24 -5.55 12.96
N ASP A 56 -17.58 -5.99 14.17
CA ASP A 56 -16.62 -6.05 15.30
C ASP A 56 -15.51 -7.06 15.02
N THR A 57 -15.85 -8.17 14.36
CA THR A 57 -14.88 -9.19 13.94
C THR A 57 -13.89 -8.60 12.93
N LEU A 58 -14.40 -7.90 11.90
CA LEU A 58 -13.56 -7.26 10.89
C LEU A 58 -12.73 -6.11 11.46
N GLN A 59 -13.29 -5.28 12.34
CA GLN A 59 -12.52 -4.23 13.03
C GLN A 59 -11.35 -4.83 13.83
N THR A 60 -11.62 -5.90 14.57
CA THR A 60 -10.58 -6.60 15.34
C THR A 60 -9.56 -7.25 14.41
N PHE A 61 -9.99 -7.82 13.28
CA PHE A 61 -9.09 -8.37 12.27
C PHE A 61 -8.15 -7.31 11.69
N PHE A 62 -8.66 -6.14 11.31
CA PHE A 62 -7.80 -5.09 10.75
C PHE A 62 -6.83 -4.51 11.79
N ALA A 63 -7.23 -4.40 13.05
CA ALA A 63 -6.28 -4.07 14.12
C ALA A 63 -5.19 -5.14 14.31
N LEU A 64 -5.55 -6.43 14.23
CA LEU A 64 -4.58 -7.53 14.21
C LEU A 64 -3.66 -7.44 12.98
N PHE A 65 -4.23 -7.12 11.81
CA PHE A 65 -3.49 -6.95 10.57
C PHE A 65 -2.40 -5.88 10.72
N ASP A 66 -2.74 -4.70 11.22
CA ASP A 66 -1.80 -3.59 11.39
C ASP A 66 -0.64 -3.97 12.33
N ASN A 67 -0.95 -4.63 13.45
CA ASN A 67 0.06 -5.12 14.39
C ASN A 67 0.96 -6.21 13.77
N CYS A 68 0.38 -7.17 13.05
CA CYS A 68 1.14 -8.21 12.36
C CYS A 68 2.01 -7.66 11.21
N ILE A 69 1.62 -6.57 10.55
CA ILE A 69 2.44 -5.90 9.54
C ILE A 69 3.69 -5.30 10.18
N GLN A 70 3.57 -4.65 11.34
CA GLN A 70 4.71 -4.12 12.10
C GLN A 70 5.71 -5.23 12.46
N LEU A 71 5.21 -6.39 12.87
CA LEU A 71 6.02 -7.58 13.17
C LEU A 71 6.43 -8.40 11.92
N TYR A 72 6.15 -7.90 10.71
CA TYR A 72 6.44 -8.54 9.44
C TYR A 72 5.93 -9.99 9.30
N ARG A 73 4.79 -10.32 9.93
CA ARG A 73 4.17 -11.67 9.96
C ARG A 73 3.39 -12.00 8.68
N LEU A 74 4.01 -11.82 7.51
CA LEU A 74 3.33 -11.87 6.20
C LEU A 74 2.65 -13.21 5.87
N ASN A 75 3.23 -14.34 6.29
CA ASN A 75 2.66 -15.67 6.03
C ASN A 75 1.36 -15.88 6.82
N LYS A 76 1.37 -15.56 8.11
CA LYS A 76 0.19 -15.61 8.99
C LYS A 76 -0.93 -14.72 8.45
N LEU A 77 -0.59 -13.52 7.97
CA LEU A 77 -1.55 -12.62 7.35
C LEU A 77 -2.15 -13.19 6.07
N SER A 78 -1.34 -13.88 5.27
CA SER A 78 -1.84 -14.52 4.04
C SER A 78 -2.93 -15.55 4.35
N ASP A 79 -2.70 -16.39 5.36
CA ASP A 79 -3.67 -17.41 5.77
C ASP A 79 -5.00 -16.78 6.20
N TYR A 80 -4.96 -15.71 6.99
CA TYR A 80 -6.19 -15.01 7.39
C TYR A 80 -6.88 -14.29 6.23
N LEU A 81 -6.11 -13.65 5.36
CA LEU A 81 -6.65 -12.87 4.24
C LEU A 81 -7.32 -13.74 3.17
N ASP A 82 -6.88 -14.99 3.01
CA ASP A 82 -7.55 -15.97 2.13
C ASP A 82 -9.00 -16.25 2.58
N GLU A 83 -9.27 -16.17 3.88
CA GLU A 83 -10.62 -16.32 4.44
C GLU A 83 -11.42 -15.00 4.45
N VAL A 84 -10.76 -13.88 4.76
CA VAL A 84 -11.40 -12.56 4.92
C VAL A 84 -11.81 -11.95 3.57
N LEU A 85 -10.95 -12.04 2.55
CA LEU A 85 -11.17 -11.38 1.26
C LEU A 85 -12.49 -11.80 0.58
N PRO A 86 -12.86 -13.09 0.49
CA PRO A 86 -14.13 -13.50 -0.12
C PRO A 86 -15.36 -12.97 0.61
N VAL A 87 -15.30 -12.81 1.93
CA VAL A 87 -16.39 -12.23 2.73
C VAL A 87 -16.50 -10.73 2.43
N CYS A 88 -15.38 -10.01 2.54
CA CYS A 88 -15.33 -8.57 2.30
C CYS A 88 -15.71 -8.18 0.86
N ARG A 89 -15.37 -8.98 -0.15
CA ARG A 89 -15.76 -8.72 -1.56
C ARG A 89 -17.28 -8.72 -1.79
N LYS A 90 -18.03 -9.49 -1.00
CA LYS A 90 -19.50 -9.53 -1.08
C LYS A 90 -20.14 -8.32 -0.41
N ARG A 91 -19.38 -7.60 0.43
CA ARG A 91 -19.84 -6.39 1.09
C ARG A 91 -19.80 -5.22 0.10
N ASN A 92 -20.73 -4.28 0.27
CA ASN A 92 -20.75 -3.03 -0.48
C ASN A 92 -20.37 -1.84 0.42
N ASP A 93 -19.31 -2.00 1.21
CA ASP A 93 -18.85 -1.01 2.18
C ASP A 93 -17.31 -0.90 2.20
N LYS A 94 -16.79 -0.12 3.16
CA LYS A 94 -15.36 0.14 3.35
C LYS A 94 -14.50 -1.11 3.46
N TYR A 95 -15.04 -2.24 3.92
CA TYR A 95 -14.27 -3.45 4.13
C TYR A 95 -13.91 -4.16 2.84
N LYS A 96 -14.71 -3.99 1.77
CA LYS A 96 -14.34 -4.49 0.44
C LYS A 96 -12.98 -3.94 0.01
N LEU A 97 -12.86 -2.61 0.01
CA LEU A 97 -11.63 -1.94 -0.37
C LEU A 97 -10.47 -2.27 0.59
N LYS A 98 -10.71 -2.18 1.91
CA LYS A 98 -9.67 -2.50 2.92
C LYS A 98 -9.10 -3.92 2.74
N ALA A 99 -9.96 -4.90 2.49
CA ALA A 99 -9.50 -6.27 2.29
C ALA A 99 -8.71 -6.44 0.99
N VAL A 100 -9.19 -5.88 -0.13
CA VAL A 100 -8.46 -5.93 -1.42
C VAL A 100 -7.09 -5.28 -1.29
N GLN A 101 -7.02 -4.11 -0.65
CA GLN A 101 -5.77 -3.40 -0.37
C GLN A 101 -4.82 -4.21 0.51
N ALA A 102 -5.32 -4.80 1.60
CA ALA A 102 -4.52 -5.64 2.49
C ALA A 102 -3.91 -6.85 1.76
N VAL A 103 -4.69 -7.54 0.91
CA VAL A 103 -4.18 -8.67 0.13
C VAL A 103 -3.16 -8.20 -0.91
N ALA A 104 -3.45 -7.11 -1.63
CA ALA A 104 -2.54 -6.56 -2.64
C ALA A 104 -1.17 -6.25 -2.01
N PHE A 105 -1.20 -5.62 -0.84
CA PHE A 105 0.00 -5.25 -0.10
C PHE A 105 0.80 -6.47 0.38
N VAL A 106 0.15 -7.43 1.06
CA VAL A 106 0.85 -8.61 1.57
C VAL A 106 1.46 -9.42 0.43
N LYS A 107 0.74 -9.60 -0.68
CA LYS A 107 1.27 -10.27 -1.88
C LYS A 107 2.45 -9.51 -2.46
N TRP A 108 2.38 -8.18 -2.54
CA TRP A 108 3.48 -7.35 -3.03
C TRP A 108 4.73 -7.45 -2.15
N LYS A 109 4.58 -7.39 -0.82
CA LYS A 109 5.69 -7.57 0.14
C LYS A 109 6.31 -8.97 0.08
N GLN A 110 5.51 -9.99 -0.25
CA GLN A 110 6.01 -11.34 -0.54
C GLN A 110 6.64 -11.48 -1.95
N SER A 111 6.80 -10.39 -2.70
CA SER A 111 7.27 -10.39 -4.09
C SER A 111 6.38 -11.17 -5.06
N LYS A 112 5.11 -11.45 -4.69
CA LYS A 112 4.11 -12.11 -5.54
C LYS A 112 3.42 -11.08 -6.45
N PHE A 113 4.21 -10.35 -7.24
CA PHE A 113 3.75 -9.20 -8.02
C PHE A 113 2.65 -9.53 -9.04
N ARG A 114 2.68 -10.75 -9.61
CA ARG A 114 1.65 -11.22 -10.56
C ARG A 114 0.29 -11.44 -9.90
N GLU A 115 0.27 -11.78 -8.60
CA GLU A 115 -0.95 -11.92 -7.81
C GLU A 115 -1.40 -10.56 -7.26
N ALA A 116 -0.47 -9.65 -6.93
CA ALA A 116 -0.78 -8.31 -6.43
C ALA A 116 -1.38 -7.39 -7.51
N LEU A 117 -0.88 -7.44 -8.74
CA LEU A 117 -1.31 -6.54 -9.83
C LEU A 117 -2.83 -6.54 -10.08
N PRO A 118 -3.54 -7.68 -10.23
CA PRO A 118 -4.98 -7.67 -10.46
C PRO A 118 -5.75 -7.07 -9.27
N LEU A 119 -5.23 -7.15 -8.05
CA LEU A 119 -5.86 -6.55 -6.86
C LEU A 119 -5.72 -5.02 -6.90
N PHE A 120 -4.59 -4.48 -7.37
CA PHE A 120 -4.46 -3.03 -7.59
C PHE A 120 -5.40 -2.53 -8.69
N HIS A 121 -5.64 -3.31 -9.75
CA HIS A 121 -6.66 -2.95 -10.75
C HIS A 121 -8.09 -3.07 -10.21
N GLU A 122 -8.37 -4.04 -9.34
CA GLU A 122 -9.65 -4.10 -8.62
C GLU A 122 -9.86 -2.84 -7.74
N MET A 123 -8.81 -2.34 -7.08
CA MET A 123 -8.88 -1.06 -6.35
C MET A 123 -9.14 0.11 -7.31
N GLU A 124 -8.55 0.10 -8.51
CA GLU A 124 -8.77 1.12 -9.55
C GLU A 124 -10.22 1.16 -10.01
N GLU A 125 -10.87 0.00 -10.11
CA GLU A 125 -12.30 -0.11 -10.43
C GLU A 125 -13.20 0.41 -9.29
N ILE A 126 -12.79 0.22 -8.03
CA ILE A 126 -13.56 0.64 -6.85
C ILE A 126 -13.45 2.14 -6.59
N LEU A 127 -12.23 2.69 -6.64
CA LEU A 127 -11.92 4.07 -6.25
C LEU A 127 -11.74 5.02 -7.42
N GLY A 128 -11.50 4.50 -8.62
CA GLY A 128 -10.90 5.25 -9.72
C GLY A 128 -9.38 5.35 -9.59
N LYS A 129 -8.77 6.06 -10.55
CA LYS A 129 -7.33 6.32 -10.57
C LYS A 129 -6.96 7.44 -9.62
N GLY A 130 -5.82 7.30 -8.94
CA GLY A 130 -5.20 8.34 -8.12
C GLY A 130 -3.68 8.23 -8.12
N ALA A 131 -3.00 9.22 -7.55
CA ALA A 131 -1.55 9.30 -7.53
C ALA A 131 -0.90 8.04 -6.91
N ALA A 132 -1.27 7.71 -5.67
CA ALA A 132 -0.72 6.58 -4.92
C ALA A 132 -1.00 5.22 -5.59
N LEU A 133 -2.23 5.01 -6.09
CA LEU A 133 -2.57 3.76 -6.76
C LEU A 133 -1.79 3.59 -8.07
N CYS A 134 -1.64 4.66 -8.86
CA CYS A 134 -0.83 4.63 -10.07
C CYS A 134 0.65 4.34 -9.75
N GLU A 135 1.18 4.91 -8.68
CA GLU A 135 2.54 4.62 -8.21
C GLU A 135 2.73 3.15 -7.82
N ASN A 136 1.81 2.57 -7.05
CA ASN A 136 1.85 1.15 -6.66
C ASN A 136 1.79 0.21 -7.86
N ILE A 137 0.93 0.50 -8.85
CA ILE A 137 0.87 -0.26 -10.10
C ILE A 137 2.18 -0.12 -10.88
N ALA A 138 2.77 1.08 -10.94
CA ALA A 138 4.04 1.34 -11.61
C ALA A 138 5.18 0.52 -10.98
N HIS A 139 5.31 0.54 -9.65
CA HIS A 139 6.29 -0.27 -8.93
C HIS A 139 6.09 -1.76 -9.18
N THR A 140 4.84 -2.23 -9.22
CA THR A 140 4.52 -3.63 -9.49
C THR A 140 4.98 -4.04 -10.90
N TYR A 141 4.67 -3.24 -11.94
CA TYR A 141 5.16 -3.49 -13.30
C TYR A 141 6.69 -3.44 -13.40
N ASN A 142 7.31 -2.48 -12.72
CA ASN A 142 8.75 -2.36 -12.67
C ASN A 142 9.42 -3.60 -12.06
N SER A 143 8.88 -4.11 -10.94
CA SER A 143 9.38 -5.33 -10.30
C SER A 143 9.18 -6.59 -11.15
N MET A 144 8.21 -6.58 -12.07
CA MET A 144 8.02 -7.64 -13.08
C MET A 144 8.86 -7.44 -14.35
N GLY A 145 9.66 -6.36 -14.44
CA GLY A 145 10.48 -6.04 -15.60
C GLY A 145 9.73 -5.43 -16.78
N ASN A 146 8.45 -5.07 -16.62
CA ASN A 146 7.68 -4.35 -17.65
C ASN A 146 7.87 -2.84 -17.47
N TYR A 147 9.03 -2.36 -17.91
CA TYR A 147 9.45 -0.98 -17.68
C TYR A 147 8.62 0.04 -18.47
N GLU A 148 8.12 -0.33 -19.65
CA GLU A 148 7.26 0.53 -20.46
C GLU A 148 5.94 0.85 -19.73
N LYS A 149 5.25 -0.19 -19.23
CA LYS A 149 4.04 0.03 -18.44
C LYS A 149 4.33 0.76 -17.13
N ALA A 150 5.45 0.46 -16.48
CA ALA A 150 5.85 1.18 -15.28
C ALA A 150 6.03 2.69 -15.57
N GLU A 151 6.67 3.05 -16.68
CA GLU A 151 6.86 4.44 -17.09
C GLU A 151 5.50 5.14 -17.28
N ASP A 152 4.55 4.48 -17.96
CA ASP A 152 3.22 5.02 -18.20
C ASP A 152 2.43 5.28 -16.91
N TYR A 153 2.52 4.37 -15.93
CA TYR A 153 1.85 4.53 -14.64
C TYR A 153 2.54 5.57 -13.74
N PHE A 154 3.88 5.64 -13.70
CA PHE A 154 4.58 6.72 -13.00
C PHE A 154 4.22 8.09 -13.59
N ARG A 155 4.12 8.20 -14.92
CA ARG A 155 3.66 9.42 -15.58
C ARG A 155 2.21 9.77 -15.27
N GLN A 156 1.34 8.77 -15.08
CA GLN A 156 -0.04 9.01 -14.63
C GLN A 156 -0.06 9.53 -13.20
N SER A 157 0.69 8.89 -12.29
CA SER A 157 0.81 9.32 -10.89
C SER A 157 1.28 10.78 -10.79
N LEU A 158 2.34 11.14 -11.53
CA LEU A 158 2.84 12.52 -11.53
C LEU A 158 1.81 13.54 -12.04
N ARG A 159 0.99 13.18 -13.04
CA ARG A 159 -0.10 14.06 -13.51
C ARG A 159 -1.17 14.28 -12.45
N PHE A 160 -1.52 13.27 -11.66
CA PHE A 160 -2.45 13.43 -10.54
C PHE A 160 -1.87 14.35 -9.48
N ILE A 161 -0.61 14.15 -9.10
CA ILE A 161 0.10 15.03 -8.14
C ILE A 161 0.13 16.49 -8.63
N GLU A 162 0.35 16.72 -9.92
CA GLU A 162 0.37 18.08 -10.50
C GLU A 162 -1.01 18.75 -10.54
N GLN A 163 -2.10 17.97 -10.52
CA GLN A 163 -3.47 18.46 -10.46
C GLN A 163 -3.92 18.74 -9.02
N GLU A 164 -3.27 18.15 -8.02
CA GLU A 164 -3.56 18.40 -6.62
C GLU A 164 -3.02 19.78 -6.18
N HIS A 165 -3.91 20.64 -5.69
CA HIS A 165 -3.58 21.97 -5.21
C HIS A 165 -3.33 21.94 -3.69
N GLY A 166 -2.18 22.45 -3.25
CA GLY A 166 -1.85 22.62 -1.82
C GLY A 166 -0.47 22.12 -1.44
N SER A 167 -0.19 22.15 -0.13
CA SER A 167 1.06 21.65 0.48
C SER A 167 1.18 20.12 0.44
N ASN A 168 0.09 19.41 0.19
CA ASN A 168 0.06 17.97 0.06
C ASN A 168 0.40 17.55 -1.38
N GLN A 169 1.68 17.63 -1.74
CA GLN A 169 2.17 17.22 -3.08
C GLN A 169 2.38 15.69 -3.18
N GLY A 170 1.75 14.89 -2.30
CA GLY A 170 1.94 13.45 -2.19
C GLY A 170 3.41 13.01 -2.16
N ASN A 171 3.67 11.75 -2.54
CA ASN A 171 5.02 11.22 -2.73
C ASN A 171 5.66 11.64 -4.07
N ARG A 172 5.67 12.95 -4.38
CA ARG A 172 6.25 13.46 -5.64
C ARG A 172 7.69 13.03 -5.85
N GLY A 173 8.50 13.02 -4.78
CA GLY A 173 9.89 12.58 -4.81
C GLY A 173 10.02 11.12 -5.24
N GLY A 174 9.22 10.23 -4.65
CA GLY A 174 9.23 8.79 -4.93
C GLY A 174 8.81 8.48 -6.37
N VAL A 175 7.74 9.13 -6.84
CA VAL A 175 7.26 8.99 -8.23
C VAL A 175 8.30 9.46 -9.24
N LEU A 176 8.96 10.60 -9.00
CA LEU A 176 10.04 11.10 -9.86
C LEU A 176 11.24 10.14 -9.87
N LEU A 177 11.64 9.64 -8.70
CA LEU A 177 12.74 8.68 -8.59
C LEU A 177 12.40 7.39 -9.35
N GLY A 178 11.22 6.82 -9.14
CA GLY A 178 10.72 5.64 -9.85
C GLY A 178 10.71 5.83 -11.36
N LEU A 179 10.19 6.97 -11.85
CA LEU A 179 10.20 7.32 -13.27
C LEU A 179 11.61 7.40 -13.85
N GLY A 180 12.53 8.06 -13.14
CA GLY A 180 13.93 8.18 -13.54
C GLY A 180 14.62 6.81 -13.65
N LEU A 181 14.45 5.96 -12.64
CA LEU A 181 15.03 4.61 -12.61
C LEU A 181 14.45 3.71 -13.71
N VAL A 182 13.15 3.78 -13.98
CA VAL A 182 12.53 3.02 -15.07
C VAL A 182 13.06 3.46 -16.43
N ARG A 183 13.20 4.77 -16.65
CA ARG A 183 13.80 5.31 -17.89
C ARG A 183 15.24 4.87 -18.09
N ASP A 184 16.00 4.80 -17.00
CA ASP A 184 17.38 4.29 -17.03
C ASP A 184 17.40 2.81 -17.45
N ARG A 185 16.53 1.98 -16.86
CA ARG A 185 16.37 0.56 -17.23
C ARG A 185 15.92 0.35 -18.69
N LEU A 186 15.20 1.31 -19.27
CA LEU A 186 14.84 1.35 -20.70
C LEU A 186 15.98 1.84 -21.61
N GLY A 187 17.17 2.15 -21.07
CA GLY A 187 18.30 2.70 -21.82
C GLY A 187 18.17 4.20 -22.15
N LYS A 188 17.13 4.88 -21.63
CA LYS A 188 16.88 6.31 -21.84
C LYS A 188 17.68 7.17 -20.85
N HIS A 189 18.97 6.91 -20.70
CA HIS A 189 19.83 7.54 -19.67
C HIS A 189 19.80 9.08 -19.70
N ARG A 190 19.76 9.67 -20.91
CA ARG A 190 19.70 11.13 -21.09
C ARG A 190 18.39 11.74 -20.58
N GLU A 191 17.30 10.98 -20.60
CA GLU A 191 16.00 11.39 -20.09
C GLU A 191 15.83 11.06 -18.60
N ALA A 192 16.51 10.03 -18.11
CA ALA A 192 16.48 9.61 -16.71
C ALA A 192 17.15 10.62 -15.77
N LEU A 193 18.38 11.04 -16.09
CA LEU A 193 19.19 11.92 -15.24
C LEU A 193 18.48 13.21 -14.80
N PRO A 194 17.85 14.01 -15.69
CA PRO A 194 17.14 15.22 -15.25
C PRO A 194 15.94 14.91 -14.35
N VAL A 195 15.30 13.75 -14.50
CA VAL A 195 14.16 13.35 -13.66
C VAL A 195 14.63 12.96 -12.26
N VAL A 196 15.70 12.15 -12.16
CA VAL A 196 16.31 11.78 -10.87
C VAL A 196 16.83 13.02 -10.12
N LYS A 197 17.41 13.98 -10.83
CA LYS A 197 17.84 15.27 -10.22
C LYS A 197 16.67 16.02 -9.60
N LYS A 198 15.52 16.09 -10.28
CA LYS A 198 14.30 16.70 -9.70
C LYS A 198 13.83 15.99 -8.42
N ALA A 199 13.93 14.66 -8.37
CA ALA A 199 13.61 13.90 -7.16
C ALA A 199 14.56 14.24 -6.00
N TYR A 200 15.88 14.31 -6.29
CA TYR A 200 16.88 14.73 -5.32
C TYR A 200 16.64 16.14 -4.78
N ASP A 201 16.41 17.11 -5.68
CA ASP A 201 16.16 18.49 -5.29
C ASP A 201 14.89 18.60 -4.42
N PHE A 202 13.84 17.84 -4.75
CA PHE A 202 12.62 17.76 -3.94
C PHE A 202 12.89 17.28 -2.50
N TYR A 203 13.60 16.15 -2.34
CA TYR A 203 13.92 15.63 -1.01
C TYR A 203 14.87 16.55 -0.24
N LYS A 204 15.83 17.18 -0.94
CA LYS A 204 16.73 18.16 -0.35
C LYS A 204 15.96 19.38 0.17
N GLU A 205 15.01 19.90 -0.57
CA GLU A 205 14.17 21.01 -0.10
C GLU A 205 13.33 20.61 1.10
N ARG A 206 12.77 19.39 1.11
CA ARG A 206 11.96 18.89 2.22
C ARG A 206 12.76 18.68 3.50
N ALA A 207 14.00 18.18 3.40
CA ALA A 207 14.88 17.96 4.56
C ALA A 207 15.40 19.27 5.19
N ASN A 208 15.38 20.37 4.43
CA ASN A 208 15.83 21.69 4.91
C ASN A 208 14.67 22.57 5.41
N ARG A 209 13.44 22.05 5.48
CA ARG A 209 12.26 22.72 6.05
C ARG A 209 11.98 22.19 7.45
#